data_AF-A0A5C9C5H6-F1
#
_entry.id   AF-A0A5C9C5H6-F1
#
_cell.length_a   1.000
_cell.length_b   1.000
_cell.length_c   1.000
_cell.angle_alpha   90.00
_cell.angle_beta   90.00
_cell.angle_gamma   90.00
#
_symmetry.space_group_name_H-M   'P 1'
#
loop_
_entity.id
_entity.type
_entity.pdbx_description
1 polymer ?
#
loop_
_entity_poly.entity_id
_entity_poly.type
_entity_poly.pdbx_seq_one_letter_code
_entity_poly.pdbx_strand_id
1 'polypeptide(L)'
;MGLAGNYAPNESQDGKIAYVLYDTLAFYVHLNMLTKRRTILLSIIIAVLLVPLIAMQLTNEVNWSLGDFVAAATLLLGTGFVFDLIMNKVKAPNLRLVLSIALLLLLLTIWAELAVGIFS
;
A
#
# COMPACT_ATOMS: atom_id res chain seq x y z
N MET A 1 16.64 -34.66 -58.89
CA MET A 1 17.21 -34.64 -57.53
C MET A 1 17.14 -33.21 -57.03
N GLY A 2 16.30 -32.92 -56.03
CA GLY A 2 16.19 -31.58 -55.42
C GLY A 2 14.75 -31.18 -55.09
N LEU A 3 14.18 -31.70 -53.99
CA LEU A 3 12.92 -31.21 -53.40
C LEU A 3 12.93 -31.38 -51.87
N ALA A 4 13.72 -30.56 -51.17
CA ALA A 4 13.61 -30.39 -49.71
C ALA A 4 14.26 -29.06 -49.29
N GLY A 5 13.65 -27.93 -49.70
CA GLY A 5 14.10 -26.60 -49.30
C GLY A 5 12.96 -25.82 -48.65
N ASN A 6 13.08 -25.60 -47.34
CA ASN A 6 12.42 -24.53 -46.57
C ASN A 6 10.89 -24.52 -46.45
N TYR A 7 10.34 -25.46 -45.69
CA TYR A 7 9.07 -25.27 -44.96
C TYR A 7 9.31 -25.29 -43.44
N ALA A 8 10.14 -24.38 -42.94
CA ALA A 8 10.09 -24.04 -41.52
C ALA A 8 8.87 -23.14 -41.30
N PRO A 9 7.88 -23.52 -40.48
CA PRO A 9 6.72 -22.68 -40.22
C PRO A 9 7.19 -21.35 -39.61
N ASN A 10 6.91 -20.26 -40.31
CA ASN A 10 7.06 -18.89 -39.83
C ASN A 10 6.22 -18.74 -38.55
N GLU A 11 6.87 -18.56 -37.40
CA GLU A 11 6.21 -18.05 -36.20
C GLU A 11 5.55 -16.70 -36.53
N SER A 12 4.24 -16.76 -36.83
CA SER A 12 3.41 -15.62 -37.22
C SER A 12 3.79 -14.38 -36.41
N GLN A 13 4.26 -13.37 -37.13
CA GLN A 13 4.61 -12.06 -36.61
C GLN A 13 3.43 -11.43 -35.84
N ASP A 14 2.19 -11.81 -36.17
CA ASP A 14 0.96 -11.44 -35.46
C ASP A 14 0.90 -12.00 -34.03
N GLY A 15 1.40 -13.21 -33.81
CA GLY A 15 1.54 -13.79 -32.48
C GLY A 15 2.51 -12.98 -31.62
N LYS A 16 3.65 -12.55 -32.18
CA LYS A 16 4.65 -11.72 -31.47
C LYS A 16 4.07 -10.38 -31.05
N ILE A 17 3.28 -9.73 -31.92
CA ILE A 17 2.61 -8.46 -31.61
C ILE A 17 1.57 -8.67 -30.50
N ALA A 18 0.80 -9.76 -30.54
CA ALA A 18 -0.17 -10.08 -29.49
C ALA A 18 0.51 -10.26 -28.12
N TYR A 19 1.60 -11.04 -28.02
CA TYR A 19 2.31 -11.22 -26.75
C TYR A 19 2.89 -9.91 -26.19
N VAL A 20 3.46 -9.05 -27.05
CA VAL A 20 3.97 -7.74 -26.64
C VAL A 20 2.85 -6.82 -26.15
N LEU A 21 1.68 -6.85 -26.81
CA LEU A 21 0.50 -6.11 -26.37
C LEU A 21 -0.03 -6.63 -25.02
N TYR A 22 -0.11 -7.95 -24.81
CA TYR A 22 -0.55 -8.49 -23.53
C TYR A 22 0.42 -8.17 -22.40
N ASP A 23 1.74 -8.23 -22.63
CA ASP A 23 2.74 -7.92 -21.60
C ASP A 23 2.71 -6.43 -21.21
N THR A 24 2.66 -5.53 -22.20
CA THR A 24 2.52 -4.09 -21.95
C THR A 24 1.19 -3.72 -21.28
N LEU A 25 0.08 -4.37 -21.68
CA LEU A 25 -1.22 -4.18 -21.02
C LEU A 25 -1.23 -4.75 -19.60
N ALA A 26 -0.63 -5.92 -19.37
CA ALA A 26 -0.51 -6.53 -18.05
C ALA A 26 0.33 -5.66 -17.12
N PHE A 27 1.44 -5.12 -17.62
CA PHE A 27 2.28 -4.15 -16.90
C PHE A 27 1.51 -2.87 -16.58
N TYR A 28 0.78 -2.29 -17.53
CA TYR A 28 -0.02 -1.09 -17.31
C TYR A 28 -1.14 -1.31 -16.28
N VAL A 29 -1.86 -2.43 -16.37
CA VAL A 29 -2.90 -2.81 -15.40
C VAL A 29 -2.29 -3.02 -14.01
N HIS A 30 -1.13 -3.68 -13.93
CA HIS A 30 -0.41 -3.86 -12.67
C HIS A 30 0.01 -2.52 -12.04
N LEU A 31 0.59 -1.61 -12.83
CA LEU A 31 0.95 -0.27 -12.38
C LEU A 31 -0.25 0.54 -11.87
N ASN A 32 -1.38 0.51 -12.59
CA ASN A 32 -2.61 1.21 -12.20
C ASN A 32 -3.22 0.64 -10.90
N MET A 33 -3.12 -0.67 -10.69
CA MET A 33 -3.57 -1.32 -9.46
C MET A 33 -2.71 -0.92 -8.24
N LEU A 34 -1.41 -0.74 -8.45
CA LEU A 34 -0.48 -0.28 -7.41
C LEU A 34 -0.70 1.18 -7.04
N THR A 35 -0.93 2.07 -8.02
CA THR A 35 -1.20 3.50 -7.75
C THR A 35 -2.51 3.69 -7.01
N LYS A 36 -3.59 3.01 -7.40
CA LYS A 36 -4.88 3.09 -6.70
C LYS A 36 -4.79 2.73 -5.22
N ARG A 37 -4.08 1.65 -4.87
CA ARG A 37 -3.91 1.23 -3.47
C ARG A 37 -3.16 2.26 -2.65
N ARG A 38 -2.07 2.82 -3.19
CA ARG A 38 -1.27 3.85 -2.52
C ARG A 38 -2.08 5.14 -2.32
N THR A 39 -2.85 5.56 -3.31
CA THR A 39 -3.71 6.73 -3.20
C THR A 39 -4.75 6.55 -2.08
N ILE A 40 -5.40 5.40 -2.00
CA ILE A 40 -6.36 5.11 -0.92
C ILE A 40 -5.68 5.21 0.45
N LEU A 41 -4.49 4.64 0.60
CA LEU A 41 -3.75 4.64 1.86
C LEU A 41 -3.39 6.07 2.28
N LEU A 42 -2.87 6.89 1.36
CA LEU A 42 -2.56 8.31 1.62
C LEU A 42 -3.83 9.12 1.96
N SER A 43 -4.93 8.89 1.26
CA SER A 43 -6.21 9.54 1.57
C SER A 43 -6.70 9.20 2.98
N ILE A 44 -6.57 7.94 3.40
CA ILE A 44 -6.91 7.51 4.78
C ILE A 44 -6.01 8.21 5.79
N ILE A 45 -4.70 8.28 5.55
CA ILE A 45 -3.74 8.96 6.46
C ILE A 45 -4.14 10.42 6.66
N ILE A 46 -4.41 11.13 5.56
CA ILE A 46 -4.81 12.54 5.61
C ILE A 46 -6.14 12.67 6.37
N ALA A 47 -7.13 11.83 6.07
CA ALA A 47 -8.43 11.85 6.74
C ALA A 47 -8.31 11.62 8.25
N VAL A 48 -7.45 10.68 8.68
CA VAL A 48 -7.21 10.40 10.10
C VAL A 48 -6.49 11.56 10.79
N LEU A 49 -5.50 12.19 10.15
CA LEU A 49 -4.81 13.37 10.71
C LEU A 49 -5.67 14.64 10.74
N LEU A 50 -6.70 14.72 9.90
CA LEU A 50 -7.67 15.81 9.97
C LEU A 50 -8.50 15.76 11.25
N VAL A 51 -8.70 14.59 11.86
CA VAL A 51 -9.46 14.46 13.12
C VAL A 51 -8.83 15.28 14.26
N PRO A 52 -7.56 15.08 14.65
CA PRO A 52 -6.92 15.90 15.68
C PRO A 52 -6.79 17.36 15.24
N LEU A 53 -6.54 17.64 13.96
CA LEU A 53 -6.46 19.01 13.47
C LEU A 53 -7.77 19.77 13.68
N ILE A 54 -8.91 19.17 13.33
CA ILE A 54 -10.24 19.75 13.54
C ILE A 54 -10.55 19.81 15.04
N ALA A 55 -10.22 18.78 15.81
CA ALA A 55 -10.48 18.75 17.25
C ALA A 55 -9.75 19.87 18.00
N MET A 56 -8.51 20.19 17.62
CA MET A 56 -7.75 21.33 18.15
C MET A 56 -8.39 22.68 17.82
N GLN A 57 -9.12 22.81 16.71
CA GLN A 57 -9.84 24.04 16.38
C GLN A 57 -11.13 24.20 17.19
N LEU A 58 -11.71 23.09 17.65
CA LEU A 58 -12.99 23.08 18.36
C LEU A 58 -12.82 23.06 19.88
N THR A 59 -11.73 22.49 20.39
CA THR A 59 -11.52 22.25 21.83
C THR A 59 -10.04 22.36 22.21
N ASN A 60 -9.77 22.73 23.46
CA ASN A 60 -8.41 22.71 24.03
C ASN A 60 -8.01 21.34 24.61
N GLU A 61 -8.89 20.34 24.52
CA GLU A 61 -8.68 18.98 25.06
C GLU A 61 -7.68 18.18 24.22
N VAL A 62 -7.57 18.49 22.92
CA VAL A 62 -6.56 17.93 22.02
C VAL A 62 -5.54 19.03 21.76
N ASN A 63 -4.28 18.79 22.10
CA ASN A 63 -3.20 19.74 21.88
C ASN A 63 -1.98 19.04 21.27
N TRP A 64 -2.03 18.80 19.96
CA TRP A 64 -0.94 18.14 19.24
C TRP A 64 0.05 19.19 18.72
N SER A 65 1.33 18.97 18.99
CA SER A 65 2.42 19.72 18.36
C SER A 65 2.62 19.27 16.91
N LEU A 66 3.37 20.06 16.13
CA LEU A 66 3.84 19.64 14.80
C LEU A 66 4.61 18.31 14.85
N GLY A 67 5.32 18.04 15.95
CA GLY A 67 6.03 16.78 16.17
C GLY A 67 5.08 15.59 16.22
N ASP A 68 3.94 15.73 16.89
CA ASP A 68 2.93 14.68 17.01
C ASP A 68 2.29 14.36 15.65
N PHE A 69 2.03 15.38 14.82
CA PHE A 69 1.55 15.17 13.46
C PHE A 69 2.55 14.39 12.60
N VAL A 70 3.85 14.70 12.70
CA VAL A 70 4.90 13.98 11.97
C VAL A 70 5.06 12.55 12.50
N ALA A 71 5.00 12.36 13.81
CA ALA A 71 5.05 11.05 14.46
C ALA A 71 3.85 10.18 14.03
N ALA A 72 2.63 10.73 14.09
CA ALA A 72 1.41 10.06 13.66
C ALA A 72 1.41 9.73 12.16
N ALA A 73 1.89 10.65 11.31
CA ALA A 73 2.04 10.40 9.87
C ALA A 73 3.03 9.25 9.61
N THR A 74 4.17 9.27 10.29
CA THR A 74 5.21 8.23 10.18
C THR A 74 4.69 6.88 10.67
N LEU A 75 3.96 6.87 11.78
CA LEU A 75 3.33 5.67 12.35
C LEU A 75 2.33 5.06 11.36
N LEU A 76 1.43 5.87 10.79
CA LEU A 76 0.43 5.38 9.84
C LEU A 76 1.07 4.87 8.54
N LEU A 77 2.04 5.60 7.99
CA LEU A 77 2.80 5.16 6.80
C LEU A 77 3.56 3.86 7.07
N GLY A 78 4.27 3.78 8.20
CA GLY A 78 5.00 2.58 8.61
C GLY A 78 4.07 1.39 8.81
N THR A 79 2.91 1.61 9.42
CA THR A 79 1.89 0.57 9.61
C THR A 79 1.36 0.07 8.26
N GLY A 80 1.06 0.96 7.31
CA GLY A 80 0.66 0.58 5.96
C GLY A 80 1.71 -0.27 5.26
N PHE A 81 2.99 0.09 5.40
CA PHE A 81 4.11 -0.68 4.85
C PHE A 81 4.24 -2.06 5.48
N VAL A 82 4.20 -2.16 6.82
CA VAL A 82 4.27 -3.44 7.53
C VAL A 82 3.06 -4.32 7.21
N PHE A 83 1.88 -3.74 7.10
CA PHE A 83 0.67 -4.46 6.70
C PHE A 83 0.81 -5.06 5.29
N ASP A 84 1.32 -4.29 4.33
CA ASP A 84 1.63 -4.79 2.99
C ASP A 84 2.70 -5.90 3.02
N LEU A 85 3.71 -5.80 3.89
CA LEU A 85 4.69 -6.87 4.08
C LEU A 85 4.05 -8.15 4.62
N ILE A 86 3.19 -8.05 5.63
CA ILE A 86 2.44 -9.19 6.19
C ILE A 86 1.61 -9.84 5.08
N MET A 87 0.90 -9.04 4.29
CA MET A 87 0.04 -9.50 3.21
C MET A 87 0.81 -10.23 2.09
N ASN A 88 2.02 -9.77 1.77
CA ASN A 88 2.82 -10.31 0.68
C ASN A 88 3.75 -11.46 1.09
N LYS A 89 4.22 -11.48 2.35
CA LYS A 89 5.20 -12.47 2.83
C LYS A 89 4.55 -13.64 3.57
N VAL A 90 3.42 -13.42 4.25
CA VAL A 90 2.78 -14.43 5.11
C VAL A 90 1.71 -15.19 4.32
N LYS A 91 2.02 -16.44 3.97
CA LYS A 91 1.10 -17.32 3.23
C LYS A 91 0.03 -17.98 4.13
N ALA A 92 0.32 -18.10 5.43
CA ALA A 92 -0.59 -18.74 6.39
C ALA A 92 -1.70 -17.76 6.84
N PRO A 93 -2.99 -18.05 6.57
CA PRO A 93 -4.08 -17.10 6.83
C PRO A 93 -4.27 -16.82 8.32
N ASN A 94 -4.12 -17.84 9.17
CA ASN A 94 -4.24 -17.68 10.63
C ASN A 94 -3.15 -16.76 11.18
N LEU A 95 -1.90 -16.93 10.74
CA LEU A 95 -0.78 -16.08 11.15
C LEU A 95 -0.94 -14.66 10.61
N ARG A 96 -1.47 -14.52 9.39
CA ARG A 96 -1.77 -13.21 8.80
C ARG A 96 -2.76 -12.42 9.66
N LEU A 97 -3.82 -13.08 10.14
CA LEU A 97 -4.81 -12.45 11.02
C LEU A 97 -4.17 -12.01 12.35
N VAL A 98 -3.43 -12.90 13.00
CA VAL A 98 -2.78 -12.61 14.30
C VAL A 98 -1.81 -11.43 14.19
N LEU A 99 -0.98 -11.41 13.14
CA LEU A 99 -0.03 -10.31 12.91
C LEU A 99 -0.74 -8.99 12.59
N SER A 100 -1.81 -9.02 11.80
CA SER A 100 -2.60 -7.82 11.53
C SER A 100 -3.28 -7.27 12.79
N ILE A 101 -3.81 -8.13 13.65
CA ILE A 101 -4.41 -7.73 14.93
C ILE A 101 -3.32 -7.13 15.85
N ALA A 102 -2.18 -7.80 15.97
CA ALA A 102 -1.07 -7.29 16.78
C ALA A 102 -0.58 -5.92 16.29
N LEU A 103 -0.47 -5.74 14.97
CA LEU A 103 -0.10 -4.46 14.35
C LEU A 103 -1.14 -3.37 14.63
N LEU A 104 -2.43 -3.68 14.55
CA LEU A 104 -3.50 -2.74 14.88
C LEU A 104 -3.48 -2.33 16.35
N LEU A 105 -3.26 -3.29 17.27
CA LEU A 105 -3.12 -3.00 18.69
C LEU A 105 -1.92 -2.09 18.96
N LEU A 106 -0.76 -2.39 18.35
CA LEU A 106 0.43 -1.56 18.48
C LEU A 106 0.18 -0.13 17.98
N LEU A 107 -0.47 0.00 16.82
CA LEU A 107 -0.85 1.31 16.28
C LEU A 107 -1.75 2.07 17.25
N LEU A 108 -2.79 1.43 17.80
CA LEU A 108 -3.73 2.07 18.71
C LEU A 108 -3.06 2.47 20.03
N THR A 109 -2.13 1.65 20.55
CA THR A 109 -1.35 1.97 21.75
C THR A 109 -0.51 3.22 21.54
N ILE A 110 0.30 3.25 20.48
CA ILE A 110 1.15 4.41 20.18
C ILE A 110 0.29 5.65 19.88
N TRP A 111 -0.83 5.47 19.18
CA TRP A 111 -1.77 6.56 18.91
C TRP A 111 -2.36 7.14 20.20
N ALA A 112 -2.71 6.30 21.17
CA ALA A 112 -3.21 6.76 22.47
C ALA A 112 -2.15 7.53 23.26
N GLU A 113 -0.88 7.09 23.23
CA GLU A 113 0.23 7.80 23.87
C GLU A 113 0.45 9.20 23.25
N LEU A 114 0.39 9.30 21.91
CA LEU A 114 0.43 10.58 21.21
C LEU A 114 -0.78 11.46 21.53
N ALA A 115 -1.98 10.86 21.64
CA ALA A 115 -3.22 11.58 21.93
C ALA A 115 -3.25 12.22 23.32
N VAL A 116 -2.63 11.58 24.30
CA VAL A 116 -2.57 12.05 25.69
C VAL A 116 -1.52 13.17 25.88
N GLY A 117 -0.66 13.42 24.88
CA GLY A 117 0.31 14.53 24.93
C GLY A 117 1.56 14.26 25.78
N ILE A 118 1.93 12.98 25.93
CA ILE A 118 3.12 12.57 26.72
C ILE A 118 4.44 13.13 26.11
N PHE A 119 4.45 13.47 24.82
CA PHE A 119 5.60 14.05 24.11
C PHE A 119 5.52 15.58 23.91
N SER A 120 4.87 16.29 24.86
CA SER A 120 4.77 17.75 24.86
C SER A 120 6.09 18.48 25.13
#